data_AF-A0A9E0YIE6-F1
#
_entry.id   AF-A0A9E0YIE6-F1
#
_cell.length_a   1.000
_cell.length_b   1.000
_cell.length_c   1.000
_cell.angle_alpha   90.00
_cell.angle_beta   90.00
_cell.angle_gamma   90.00
#
_symmetry.space_group_name_H-M   'P 1'
#
loop_
_entity.id
_entity.type
_entity.pdbx_description
1 polymer ?
#
loop_
_entity_poly.entity_id
_entity_poly.type
_entity_poly.pdbx_seq_one_letter_code
_entity_poly.pdbx_strand_id
1 'polypeptide(L)'
;MNQNQIPARVGSVHLIAVCGTGMGALASALKEMGLSVTGSDAGVYPPMSTFLAEKGIVVSEGFSGGNLAYGPDLVVVGNAVKKNNPEALRVLEMGLLYCSMPQAINHFMAENRQTVVVCGTHGKTTTASLAAWLLHAAGCDPSFMIGGV
;
A
#
# COMPACT_ATOMS: atom_id res chain seq x y z
N MET A 1 -12.79 5.44 -20.36
CA MET A 1 -12.73 4.23 -19.54
C MET A 1 -12.23 4.63 -18.16
N ASN A 2 -12.82 4.11 -17.08
CA ASN A 2 -12.38 4.44 -15.72
C ASN A 2 -11.10 3.65 -15.40
N GLN A 3 -9.98 4.34 -15.20
CA GLN A 3 -8.69 3.73 -14.86
C GLN A 3 -8.57 3.40 -13.36
N ASN A 4 -9.50 3.87 -12.52
CA ASN A 4 -9.56 3.53 -11.11
C ASN A 4 -10.18 2.15 -10.90
N GLN A 5 -9.40 1.10 -11.14
CA GLN A 5 -9.78 -0.29 -11.01
C GLN A 5 -8.54 -1.17 -10.85
N ILE A 6 -8.72 -2.35 -10.25
CA ILE A 6 -7.66 -3.35 -10.10
C ILE A 6 -7.86 -4.43 -11.17
N PRO A 7 -6.85 -4.75 -12.00
CA PRO A 7 -6.98 -5.77 -13.03
C PRO A 7 -7.04 -7.17 -12.44
N ALA A 8 -7.59 -8.12 -13.20
CA ALA A 8 -7.72 -9.53 -12.76
C ALA A 8 -6.38 -10.24 -12.52
N ARG A 9 -5.29 -9.73 -13.11
CA ARG A 9 -3.92 -10.21 -12.89
C ARG A 9 -3.04 -9.01 -12.58
N VAL A 10 -2.31 -9.09 -11.48
CA VAL A 10 -1.33 -8.09 -11.05
C VAL A 10 -0.04 -8.84 -10.77
N GLY A 11 1.03 -8.53 -11.50
CA GLY A 11 2.38 -9.03 -11.24
C GLY A 11 3.31 -7.95 -10.69
N SER A 12 3.01 -6.68 -10.96
CA SER A 12 3.81 -5.53 -10.56
C SER A 12 2.97 -4.37 -10.03
N VAL A 13 3.44 -3.75 -8.96
CA VAL A 13 2.78 -2.64 -8.27
C VAL A 13 3.77 -1.52 -7.99
N HIS A 14 3.36 -0.28 -8.30
CA HIS A 14 4.05 0.93 -7.86
C HIS A 14 3.23 1.68 -6.83
N LEU A 15 3.81 2.03 -5.67
CA LEU A 15 3.15 2.81 -4.63
C LEU A 15 3.67 4.25 -4.61
N ILE A 16 2.78 5.21 -4.82
CA ILE A 16 3.10 6.65 -4.72
C ILE A 16 2.90 7.12 -3.26
N ALA A 17 3.92 7.75 -2.68
CA ALA A 17 4.02 8.12 -1.27
C ALA A 17 4.10 6.88 -0.35
N VAL A 18 5.05 6.00 -0.67
CA VAL A 18 5.22 4.68 -0.03
C VAL A 18 5.75 4.75 1.40
N CYS A 19 6.40 5.83 1.82
CA CYS A 19 7.02 5.92 3.13
C CYS A 19 6.03 6.23 4.28
N GLY A 20 4.74 6.43 3.99
CA GLY A 20 3.71 6.49 5.04
C GLY A 20 3.46 5.14 5.70
N THR A 21 3.20 5.08 7.00
CA THR A 21 3.06 3.82 7.77
C THR A 21 2.13 2.79 7.13
N GLY A 22 0.92 3.20 6.71
CA GLY A 22 -0.03 2.30 6.06
C GLY A 22 0.39 1.89 4.64
N MET A 23 1.04 2.79 3.90
CA MET A 23 1.52 2.52 2.54
C MET A 23 2.72 1.58 2.56
N GLY A 24 3.65 1.76 3.50
CA GLY A 24 4.80 0.89 3.66
C GLY A 24 4.42 -0.51 4.13
N ALA A 25 3.46 -0.62 5.06
CA ALA A 25 2.88 -1.91 5.46
C ALA A 25 2.21 -2.62 4.28
N LEU A 26 1.42 -1.89 3.47
CA LEU A 26 0.82 -2.42 2.25
C LEU A 26 1.91 -2.90 1.26
N ALA A 27 2.96 -2.10 1.03
CA ALA A 27 4.06 -2.47 0.14
C ALA A 27 4.75 -3.75 0.58
N SER A 28 5.06 -3.89 1.88
CA SER A 28 5.64 -5.10 2.47
C SER A 28 4.74 -6.31 2.26
N ALA A 29 3.44 -6.18 2.54
CA ALA A 29 2.51 -7.30 2.39
C ALA A 29 2.36 -7.74 0.93
N LEU A 30 2.27 -6.79 -0.02
CA LEU A 30 2.23 -7.11 -1.45
C LEU A 30 3.50 -7.83 -1.92
N LYS A 31 4.66 -7.44 -1.38
CA LYS A 31 5.94 -8.10 -1.66
C LYS A 31 5.97 -9.52 -1.12
N GLU A 32 5.46 -9.75 0.10
CA GLU A 32 5.33 -11.08 0.71
C GLU A 32 4.36 -11.99 -0.05
N MET A 33 3.37 -11.42 -0.74
CA MET A 33 2.49 -12.14 -1.67
C MET A 33 3.17 -12.51 -3.01
N GLY A 34 4.43 -12.12 -3.21
CA GLY A 34 5.22 -12.45 -4.40
C GLY A 34 5.11 -11.43 -5.55
N LEU A 35 4.48 -10.27 -5.32
CA LEU A 35 4.39 -9.22 -6.33
C LEU A 35 5.72 -8.46 -6.47
N SER A 36 6.00 -7.97 -7.68
CA SER A 36 7.09 -7.01 -7.88
C SER A 36 6.63 -5.64 -7.36
N VAL A 37 7.24 -5.16 -6.28
CA VAL A 37 6.84 -3.91 -5.62
C VAL A 37 7.94 -2.88 -5.74
N THR A 38 7.55 -1.69 -6.19
CA THR A 38 8.35 -0.46 -6.18
C THR A 38 7.55 0.67 -5.55
N GLY A 39 8.20 1.77 -5.19
CA GLY A 39 7.49 2.97 -4.79
C GLY A 39 8.33 4.23 -4.92
N SER A 40 7.69 5.34 -4.59
CA SER A 40 8.28 6.67 -4.58
C SER A 40 7.84 7.43 -3.34
N ASP A 41 8.70 8.31 -2.84
CA ASP A 41 8.31 9.26 -1.79
C ASP A 41 9.11 10.55 -1.90
N ALA A 42 8.51 11.67 -1.47
CA ALA A 42 9.21 12.95 -1.39
C ALA A 42 10.33 12.94 -0.34
N GLY A 43 10.20 12.12 0.70
CA GLY A 43 11.22 11.96 1.73
C GLY A 43 11.52 10.50 1.99
N VAL A 44 12.67 10.03 1.51
CA VAL A 44 13.14 8.65 1.71
C VAL A 44 14.16 8.67 2.86
N TYR A 45 13.70 8.46 4.08
CA TYR A 45 14.55 8.45 5.27
C TYR A 45 14.14 7.35 6.27
N PRO A 46 15.02 6.93 7.19
CA PRO A 46 14.69 5.92 8.20
C PRO A 46 13.59 6.40 9.16
N PRO A 47 12.77 5.50 9.74
CA PRO A 47 12.91 4.05 9.71
C PRO A 47 12.27 3.38 8.48
N MET A 48 11.37 4.06 7.76
CA MET A 48 10.57 3.41 6.72
C MET A 48 11.40 3.01 5.49
N SER A 49 12.35 3.84 5.06
CA SER A 49 13.24 3.48 3.94
C SER A 49 14.05 2.21 4.22
N THR A 50 14.59 2.06 5.44
CA THR A 50 15.31 0.87 5.88
C THR A 50 14.39 -0.35 5.88
N PHE A 51 13.20 -0.21 6.48
CA PHE A 51 12.19 -1.27 6.51
C PHE A 51 11.82 -1.78 5.09
N LEU A 52 11.58 -0.87 4.15
CA LEU A 52 11.25 -1.23 2.77
C LEU A 52 12.44 -1.87 2.04
N ALA A 53 13.66 -1.36 2.26
CA ALA A 53 14.87 -1.91 1.68
C ALA A 53 15.15 -3.35 2.17
N GLU A 54 14.96 -3.62 3.47
CA GLU A 54 15.08 -4.97 4.05
C GLU A 54 14.08 -5.97 3.44
N LYS A 55 12.92 -5.48 2.99
CA LYS A 55 11.92 -6.27 2.26
C LYS A 55 12.22 -6.38 0.76
N GLY A 56 13.31 -5.79 0.27
CA GLY A 56 13.69 -5.81 -1.15
C GLY A 56 12.76 -4.98 -2.03
N ILE A 57 12.23 -3.88 -1.49
CA ILE A 57 11.36 -2.93 -2.19
C ILE A 57 12.21 -1.73 -2.62
N VAL A 58 12.24 -1.46 -3.92
CA VAL A 58 12.98 -0.32 -4.48
C VAL A 58 12.14 0.94 -4.32
N VAL A 59 12.69 1.93 -3.61
CA VAL A 59 12.04 3.23 -3.38
C VAL A 59 12.83 4.32 -4.11
N SER A 60 12.16 5.07 -4.97
CA SER A 60 12.73 6.24 -5.65
C SER A 60 12.54 7.48 -4.78
N GLU A 61 13.59 8.28 -4.65
CA GLU A 61 13.49 9.58 -3.96
C GLU A 61 12.92 10.64 -4.90
N GLY A 62 11.89 11.33 -4.44
CA GLY A 62 11.13 12.29 -5.22
C GLY A 62 10.11 11.64 -6.17
N PHE A 63 9.18 12.46 -6.64
CA PHE A 63 8.15 12.04 -7.58
C PHE A 63 8.56 12.41 -9.01
N SER A 64 8.67 11.40 -9.87
CA SER A 64 9.03 11.58 -11.28
C SER A 64 8.23 10.63 -12.16
N GLY A 65 7.69 11.13 -13.28
CA GLY A 65 7.02 10.27 -14.26
C GLY A 65 7.92 9.13 -14.78
N GLY A 66 9.25 9.31 -14.72
CA GLY A 66 10.22 8.26 -15.05
C GLY A 66 10.14 7.03 -14.13
N ASN A 67 9.66 7.18 -12.90
CA ASN A 67 9.49 6.07 -11.95
C ASN A 67 8.44 5.04 -12.44
N LEU A 68 7.57 5.45 -13.36
CA LEU A 68 6.54 4.60 -13.97
C LEU A 68 6.92 4.09 -15.37
N ALA A 69 8.13 4.39 -15.87
CA ALA A 69 8.53 4.11 -17.25
C ALA A 69 8.49 2.62 -17.61
N TYR A 70 8.63 1.74 -16.63
CA TYR A 70 8.55 0.29 -16.83
C TYR A 70 7.11 -0.24 -17.02
N GLY A 71 6.09 0.60 -16.80
CA GLY A 71 4.68 0.24 -17.00
C GLY A 71 4.16 -0.80 -16.00
N PRO A 72 4.02 -0.46 -14.70
CA PRO A 72 3.43 -1.37 -13.72
C PRO A 72 1.99 -1.77 -14.09
N ASP A 73 1.59 -2.97 -13.70
CA ASP A 73 0.22 -3.46 -13.88
C ASP A 73 -0.80 -2.64 -13.06
N LEU A 74 -0.37 -2.15 -11.90
CA LEU A 74 -1.18 -1.37 -10.98
C LEU A 74 -0.36 -0.28 -10.28
N VAL A 75 -0.95 0.91 -10.14
CA VAL A 75 -0.42 1.99 -9.30
C VAL A 75 -1.31 2.23 -8.09
N VAL A 76 -0.75 2.16 -6.88
CA VAL A 76 -1.48 2.51 -5.65
C VAL A 76 -1.17 3.96 -5.29
N VAL A 77 -2.19 4.79 -5.28
CA VAL A 77 -2.07 6.22 -4.98
C VAL A 77 -2.37 6.48 -3.51
N GLY A 78 -1.36 6.92 -2.77
CA GLY A 78 -1.51 7.35 -1.37
C GLY A 78 -2.37 8.61 -1.23
N ASN A 79 -3.00 8.79 -0.07
CA ASN A 79 -3.90 9.94 0.17
C ASN A 79 -3.19 11.30 0.14
N ALA A 80 -1.88 11.34 0.41
CA ALA A 80 -1.09 12.57 0.37
C ALA A 80 -0.78 13.06 -1.05
N VAL A 81 -1.08 12.25 -2.08
CA VAL A 81 -0.76 12.54 -3.47
C VAL A 81 -1.73 13.59 -4.02
N LYS A 82 -1.18 14.70 -4.49
CA LYS A 82 -1.93 15.79 -5.14
C LYS A 82 -2.09 15.53 -6.63
N LYS A 83 -3.09 16.15 -7.27
CA LYS A 83 -3.36 16.04 -8.71
C LYS A 83 -2.20 16.49 -9.61
N ASN A 84 -1.35 17.40 -9.12
CA ASN A 84 -0.17 17.89 -9.84
C ASN A 84 1.09 17.05 -9.57
N ASN A 85 0.97 15.91 -8.88
CA ASN A 85 2.09 14.99 -8.69
C ASN A 85 2.52 14.44 -10.08
N PRO A 86 3.83 14.50 -10.42
CA PRO A 86 4.33 14.05 -11.72
C PRO A 86 3.97 12.59 -12.07
N GLU A 87 3.97 11.70 -11.08
CA GLU A 87 3.59 10.30 -11.28
C GLU A 87 2.08 10.14 -11.45
N ALA A 88 1.28 10.87 -10.67
CA ALA A 88 -0.18 10.83 -10.82
C ALA A 88 -0.62 11.33 -12.21
N LEU A 89 0.02 12.38 -12.73
CA LEU A 89 -0.19 12.83 -14.11
C LEU A 89 0.24 11.76 -15.11
N ARG A 90 1.41 11.15 -14.87
CA ARG A 90 1.95 10.12 -15.76
C ARG A 90 1.10 8.85 -15.82
N VAL A 91 0.48 8.45 -14.70
CA VAL A 91 -0.53 7.37 -14.67
C VAL A 91 -1.64 7.63 -15.70
N LEU A 92 -2.19 8.85 -15.68
CA LEU A 92 -3.27 9.24 -16.59
C LEU A 92 -2.81 9.30 -18.05
N GLU A 93 -1.61 9.85 -18.30
CA GLU A 93 -1.02 9.94 -19.65
C GLU A 93 -0.75 8.57 -20.28
N MET A 94 -0.22 7.63 -19.49
CA MET A 94 0.08 6.26 -19.94
C MET A 94 -1.17 5.38 -19.96
N GLY A 95 -2.25 5.84 -19.35
CA GLY A 95 -3.46 5.07 -19.14
C GLY A 95 -3.30 3.85 -18.23
N LEU A 96 -2.40 3.95 -17.25
CA LEU A 96 -2.17 2.90 -16.27
C LEU A 96 -3.39 2.74 -15.36
N LEU A 97 -3.62 1.50 -14.93
CA LEU A 97 -4.61 1.21 -13.92
C LEU A 97 -4.10 1.65 -12.56
N TYR A 98 -4.98 2.23 -11.76
CA TYR A 98 -4.64 2.68 -10.43
C TYR A 98 -5.76 2.40 -9.44
N CYS A 99 -5.42 2.39 -8.15
CA CYS A 99 -6.40 2.34 -7.08
C CYS A 99 -5.90 3.11 -5.85
N SER A 100 -6.79 3.34 -4.89
CA SER A 100 -6.42 3.86 -3.58
C SER A 100 -5.89 2.74 -2.67
N MET A 101 -5.18 3.12 -1.60
CA MET A 101 -4.72 2.17 -0.59
C MET A 101 -5.87 1.34 0.03
N PRO A 102 -7.02 1.91 0.43
CA PRO A 102 -8.15 1.11 0.91
C PRO A 102 -8.68 0.11 -0.10
N GLN A 103 -8.73 0.46 -1.39
CA GLN A 103 -9.12 -0.47 -2.46
C GLN A 103 -8.11 -1.63 -2.57
N ALA A 104 -6.81 -1.34 -2.51
CA ALA A 104 -5.76 -2.36 -2.54
C ALA A 104 -5.87 -3.31 -1.34
N ILE A 105 -6.04 -2.78 -0.12
CA ILE A 105 -6.22 -3.61 1.08
C ILE A 105 -7.44 -4.51 0.94
N ASN A 106 -8.57 -3.93 0.49
CA ASN A 106 -9.78 -4.71 0.33
C ASN A 106 -9.58 -5.87 -0.66
N HIS A 107 -8.97 -5.60 -1.82
CA HIS A 107 -8.76 -6.60 -2.86
C HIS A 107 -7.73 -7.66 -2.47
N PHE A 108 -6.53 -7.26 -2.05
CA PHE A 108 -5.42 -8.20 -1.82
C PHE A 108 -5.50 -8.92 -0.48
N MET A 109 -6.18 -8.35 0.52
CA MET A 109 -6.15 -8.86 1.89
C MET A 109 -7.53 -9.26 2.41
N ALA A 110 -8.59 -8.50 2.08
CA ALA A 110 -9.90 -8.69 2.70
C ALA A 110 -10.89 -9.53 1.88
N GLU A 111 -10.78 -9.55 0.54
CA GLU A 111 -11.82 -10.03 -0.40
C GLU A 111 -12.27 -11.48 -0.17
N ASN A 112 -11.50 -12.28 0.57
CA ASN A 112 -11.87 -13.66 0.94
C ASN A 112 -11.65 -13.97 2.42
N ARG A 113 -11.73 -12.97 3.30
CA ARG A 113 -11.51 -13.11 4.74
C ARG A 113 -12.65 -12.51 5.56
N GLN A 114 -12.91 -13.11 6.72
CA GLN A 114 -13.74 -12.48 7.72
C GLN A 114 -12.99 -11.26 8.28
N THR A 115 -13.50 -10.07 7.98
CA THR A 115 -12.82 -8.81 8.26
C THR A 115 -13.41 -8.12 9.47
N VAL A 116 -12.55 -7.63 10.37
CA VAL A 116 -12.93 -6.79 11.51
C VAL A 116 -12.31 -5.41 11.30
N VAL A 117 -13.15 -4.37 11.18
CA VAL A 117 -12.70 -2.99 10.98
C VAL A 117 -13.02 -2.16 12.21
N VAL A 118 -11.98 -1.56 12.80
CA VAL A 118 -12.12 -0.70 13.98
C VAL A 118 -12.11 0.77 13.56
N CYS A 119 -13.27 1.42 13.66
CA CYS A 119 -13.48 2.82 13.32
C CYS A 119 -13.69 3.68 14.58
N GLY A 120 -13.39 4.98 14.50
CA GLY A 120 -13.62 5.93 15.60
C GLY A 120 -12.67 7.12 15.58
N THR A 121 -12.98 8.17 16.34
CA THR A 121 -12.07 9.32 16.48
C THR A 121 -10.87 8.97 17.37
N HIS A 122 -11.11 8.22 18.44
CA HIS A 122 -10.10 7.80 19.44
C HIS A 122 -10.13 6.28 19.64
N GLY A 123 -9.09 5.71 20.27
CA GLY A 123 -9.07 4.31 20.70
C GLY A 123 -8.95 3.24 19.61
N LYS A 124 -8.89 3.62 18.33
CA LYS A 124 -8.80 2.68 17.19
C LYS A 124 -7.62 1.72 17.30
N THR A 125 -6.41 2.27 17.42
CA THR A 125 -5.17 1.48 17.46
C THR A 125 -5.18 0.52 18.64
N THR A 126 -5.50 1.01 19.85
CA THR A 126 -5.60 0.18 21.05
C THR A 126 -6.63 -0.94 20.89
N THR A 127 -7.83 -0.62 20.41
CA THR A 127 -8.91 -1.60 20.25
C THR A 127 -8.57 -2.63 19.17
N ALA A 128 -7.96 -2.22 18.05
CA ALA A 128 -7.53 -3.13 17.00
C ALA A 128 -6.40 -4.06 17.47
N SER A 129 -5.43 -3.55 18.24
CA SER A 129 -4.35 -4.36 18.84
C SER A 129 -4.90 -5.38 19.83
N LEU A 130 -5.84 -4.97 20.69
CA LEU A 130 -6.49 -5.89 21.63
C LEU A 130 -7.30 -6.98 20.90
N ALA A 131 -8.05 -6.61 19.85
CA ALA A 131 -8.81 -7.57 19.06
C ALA A 131 -7.88 -8.60 18.37
N ALA A 132 -6.80 -8.13 17.75
CA ALA A 132 -5.80 -9.01 17.13
C ALA A 132 -5.16 -9.94 18.17
N TRP A 133 -4.78 -9.42 19.34
CA TRP A 133 -4.19 -10.21 20.42
C TRP A 133 -5.15 -11.29 20.94
N LEU A 134 -6.41 -10.94 21.19
CA LEU A 134 -7.41 -11.88 21.69
C LEU A 134 -7.69 -13.01 20.69
N LEU A 135 -7.78 -12.68 19.39
CA LEU A 135 -7.93 -13.68 18.33
C LEU A 135 -6.71 -14.60 18.25
N HIS A 136 -5.49 -14.05 18.36
CA HIS A 136 -4.26 -14.84 18.39
C HIS A 136 -4.24 -15.78 19.61
N ALA A 137 -4.53 -15.25 20.81
CA ALA A 137 -4.58 -16.02 22.06
C ALA A 137 -5.66 -17.12 22.04
N ALA A 138 -6.73 -16.93 21.27
CA ALA A 138 -7.77 -17.93 21.03
C ALA A 138 -7.37 -18.99 19.97
N GLY A 139 -6.17 -18.89 19.38
CA GLY A 139 -5.68 -19.82 18.36
C GLY A 139 -6.21 -19.57 16.95
N CYS A 140 -6.79 -18.39 16.67
CA CYS A 140 -7.41 -18.08 15.38
C CYS A 140 -6.44 -17.53 14.31
N ASP A 141 -5.15 -17.40 14.63
CA ASP A 141 -4.08 -16.91 13.74
C ASP A 141 -4.45 -15.70 12.85
N PRO A 142 -4.80 -14.54 13.46
CA PRO A 142 -5.27 -13.39 12.71
C PRO A 142 -4.15 -12.68 11.96
N SER A 143 -4.41 -12.27 10.71
CA SER A 143 -3.64 -11.23 10.04
C SER A 143 -4.18 -9.85 10.41
N PHE A 144 -3.32 -8.85 10.59
CA PHE A 144 -3.75 -7.50 10.99
C PHE A 144 -2.94 -6.40 10.30
N MET A 145 -3.58 -5.25 10.12
CA MET A 145 -2.93 -4.00 9.71
C MET A 145 -3.37 -2.90 10.67
N ILE A 146 -2.45 -2.47 11.54
CA ILE A 146 -2.74 -1.53 12.64
C ILE A 146 -1.78 -0.34 12.52
N GLY A 147 -2.30 0.87 12.72
CA GLY A 147 -1.58 2.13 12.53
C GLY A 147 -0.59 2.48 13.66
N GLY A 148 0.36 1.58 13.94
CA GLY A 148 1.43 1.74 14.92
C GLY A 148 2.36 0.52 14.87
N VAL A 149 3.67 0.74 15.03
CA VAL A 149 4.66 -0.33 15.24
C VAL A 149 4.76 -0.61 16.74
#